data_AF-A0AB33TED3-F1
#
_entry.id   AF-A0AB33TED3-F1
#
_cell.length_a   1.000
_cell.length_b   1.000
_cell.length_c   1.000
_cell.angle_alpha   90.00
_cell.angle_beta   90.00
_cell.angle_gamma   90.00
#
_symmetry.space_group_name_H-M   'P 1'
#
loop_
_entity.id
_entity.type
_entity.pdbx_description
1 polymer ?
#
loop_
_entity_poly.entity_id
_entity_poly.type
_entity_poly.pdbx_seq_one_letter_code
_entity_poly.pdbx_strand_id
1 'polypeptide(L)'
;MSGGSFNYLYADDLDEVMCHMSTLNDMADALDSSFPGTRAARDTRALIARINEAFTAWESDQMKALRDVWHDVEWWTSMDYSRDKAQAAVDNYRSNHNGLLSWAPLSGNATHDKETA
;
A
#
# COMPACT_ATOMS: atom_id res chain seq x y z
N MET A 1 16.88 -13.97 23.01
CA MET A 1 17.36 -13.77 21.63
C MET A 1 17.26 -12.28 21.34
N SER A 2 18.35 -11.61 20.94
CA SER A 2 18.27 -10.19 20.59
C SER A 2 17.57 -10.05 19.24
N GLY A 3 16.50 -9.26 19.17
CA GLY A 3 15.74 -8.99 17.95
C GLY A 3 16.49 -8.17 16.89
N GLY A 4 17.83 -8.10 16.94
CA GLY A 4 18.60 -7.14 16.15
C GLY A 4 18.27 -5.69 16.52
N SER A 5 18.96 -4.72 15.91
CA SER A 5 18.68 -3.29 16.13
C SER A 5 17.41 -2.80 15.44
N PHE A 6 16.93 -3.55 14.44
CA PHE A 6 15.78 -3.20 13.61
C PHE A 6 14.94 -4.44 13.26
N ASN A 7 14.70 -5.34 14.21
CA ASN A 7 13.83 -6.53 14.03
C ASN A 7 14.14 -7.45 12.84
N TYR A 8 15.36 -7.39 12.30
CA TYR A 8 15.74 -8.09 11.08
C TYR A 8 14.88 -7.76 9.84
N LEU A 9 14.42 -6.50 9.69
CA LEU A 9 13.63 -6.00 8.55
C LEU A 9 14.06 -6.49 7.14
N TYR A 10 15.33 -6.87 6.93
CA TYR A 10 15.80 -7.39 5.65
C TYR A 10 15.34 -8.83 5.34
N ALA A 11 14.91 -9.56 6.36
CA ALA A 11 14.45 -10.94 6.29
C ALA A 11 12.91 -11.05 6.38
N ASP A 12 12.23 -9.95 6.72
CA ASP A 12 10.78 -9.86 6.87
C ASP A 12 10.10 -9.76 5.49
N ASP A 13 8.93 -10.39 5.37
CA ASP A 13 8.03 -10.19 4.24
C ASP A 13 7.28 -8.85 4.35
N LEU A 14 6.63 -8.40 3.27
CA LEU A 14 5.98 -7.07 3.23
C LEU A 14 4.90 -6.90 4.31
N ASP A 15 4.11 -7.92 4.58
CA ASP A 15 3.07 -7.90 5.61
C ASP A 15 3.66 -7.76 7.02
N GLU A 16 4.80 -8.41 7.29
CA GLU A 16 5.55 -8.27 8.54
C GLU A 16 6.13 -6.86 8.67
N VAL A 17 6.74 -6.32 7.61
CA VAL A 17 7.25 -4.93 7.58
C VAL A 17 6.12 -3.93 7.83
N MET A 18 4.95 -4.14 7.22
CA MET A 18 3.76 -3.29 7.44
C MET A 18 3.25 -3.36 8.88
N CYS A 19 3.43 -4.48 9.57
CA CYS A 19 3.13 -4.59 11.02
C CYS A 19 4.16 -3.84 11.88
N HIS A 20 5.38 -3.66 11.39
CA HIS A 20 6.50 -3.03 12.10
C HIS A 20 6.88 -1.64 11.56
N MET A 21 5.88 -0.83 11.18
CA MET A 21 6.12 0.51 10.63
C MET A 21 6.97 1.42 11.53
N SER A 22 6.90 1.28 12.85
CA SER A 22 7.78 2.01 13.78
C SER A 22 9.24 1.66 13.54
N THR A 23 9.57 0.37 13.40
CA THR A 23 10.93 -0.09 13.13
C THR A 23 11.43 0.35 11.76
N LEU A 24 10.55 0.41 10.75
CA LEU A 24 10.91 0.96 9.43
C LEU A 24 11.23 2.47 9.51
N ASN A 25 10.52 3.22 10.37
CA ASN A 25 10.86 4.62 10.64
C ASN A 25 12.20 4.75 11.37
N ASP A 26 12.47 3.92 12.38
CA ASP A 26 13.76 3.90 13.09
C ASP A 26 14.92 3.61 12.13
N MET A 27 14.73 2.70 11.16
CA MET A 27 15.70 2.43 10.11
C MET A 27 15.92 3.66 9.22
N ALA A 28 14.86 4.36 8.83
CA ALA A 28 14.97 5.58 8.04
C ALA A 28 15.74 6.68 8.79
N ASP A 29 15.48 6.85 10.09
CA ASP A 29 16.20 7.79 10.96
C ASP A 29 17.68 7.40 11.10
N ALA A 30 17.99 6.11 11.21
CA ALA A 30 19.36 5.61 11.25
C ALA A 30 20.10 5.86 9.92
N LEU A 31 19.43 5.66 8.79
CA LEU A 31 19.98 5.94 7.46
C LEU A 31 20.22 7.44 7.26
N ASP A 32 19.28 8.31 7.65
CA ASP A 32 19.45 9.76 7.52
C ASP A 32 20.58 10.29 8.40
N SER A 33 20.74 9.76 9.62
CA SER A 33 21.77 10.19 10.56
C SER A 33 23.16 9.66 10.24
N SER A 34 23.28 8.38 9.85
CA SER A 34 24.57 7.72 9.64
C SER A 34 25.05 7.82 8.19
N PHE A 35 24.13 7.92 7.24
CA PHE A 35 24.40 7.92 5.80
C PHE A 35 23.57 9.02 5.07
N PRO A 36 23.75 10.30 5.47
CA PRO A 36 22.93 11.39 4.98
C PRO A 36 23.00 11.55 3.46
N GLY A 37 21.85 11.82 2.83
CA GLY A 37 21.75 12.11 1.40
C GLY A 37 21.90 10.89 0.48
N THR A 38 22.07 9.68 1.03
CA THR A 38 22.13 8.46 0.21
C THR A 38 20.79 8.14 -0.44
N ARG A 39 20.85 7.45 -1.57
CA ARG A 39 19.66 6.93 -2.24
C ARG A 39 18.89 5.95 -1.34
N ALA A 40 19.60 5.14 -0.53
CA ALA A 40 18.97 4.22 0.42
C ALA A 40 18.06 4.98 1.41
N ALA A 41 18.57 6.04 2.06
CA ALA A 41 17.76 6.85 2.98
C ALA A 41 16.51 7.45 2.30
N ARG A 42 16.69 8.01 1.10
CA ARG A 42 15.60 8.60 0.32
C ARG A 42 14.54 7.56 -0.09
N ASP A 43 14.97 6.42 -0.60
CA ASP A 43 14.09 5.37 -1.07
C ASP A 43 13.33 4.72 0.10
N THR A 44 13.96 4.56 1.28
CA THR A 44 13.28 4.10 2.51
C THR A 44 12.18 5.07 2.95
N ARG A 45 12.44 6.38 2.98
CA ARG A 45 11.42 7.40 3.29
C ARG A 45 10.28 7.40 2.27
N ALA A 46 10.61 7.27 0.99
CA ALA A 46 9.64 7.22 -0.08
C ALA A 46 8.77 5.94 -0.04
N LEU A 47 9.30 4.83 0.47
CA LEU A 47 8.53 3.62 0.77
C LEU A 47 7.55 3.88 1.93
N ILE A 48 8.02 4.44 3.05
CA ILE A 48 7.17 4.78 4.21
C ILE A 48 6.00 5.68 3.78
N ALA A 49 6.28 6.72 2.98
CA ALA A 49 5.25 7.62 2.47
C ALA A 49 4.18 6.86 1.66
N ARG A 50 4.60 5.97 0.75
CA ARG A 50 3.68 5.15 -0.05
C ARG A 50 2.83 4.20 0.80
N ILE A 51 3.43 3.59 1.81
CA ILE A 51 2.69 2.72 2.74
C ILE A 51 1.64 3.53 3.50
N ASN A 52 1.99 4.71 3.99
CA ASN A 52 1.05 5.62 4.67
C ASN A 52 -0.07 6.12 3.75
N GLU A 53 0.26 6.43 2.49
CA GLU A 53 -0.72 6.78 1.45
C GLU A 53 -1.69 5.62 1.21
N ALA A 54 -1.18 4.37 1.13
CA ALA A 54 -2.01 3.19 0.97
C ALA A 54 -2.95 2.97 2.17
N PHE A 55 -2.46 3.13 3.40
CA PHE A 55 -3.31 3.07 4.60
C PHE A 55 -4.37 4.18 4.62
N THR A 56 -4.02 5.38 4.19
CA THR A 56 -4.98 6.49 4.09
C THR A 56 -6.04 6.20 3.03
N ALA A 57 -5.63 5.69 1.86
CA ALA A 57 -6.53 5.29 0.79
C ALA A 57 -7.45 4.13 1.23
N TRP A 58 -6.97 3.24 2.10
CA TRP A 58 -7.78 2.16 2.67
C TRP A 58 -9.01 2.67 3.43
N GLU A 59 -8.90 3.83 4.05
CA GLU A 59 -9.98 4.48 4.80
C GLU A 59 -10.86 5.42 3.96
N SER A 60 -10.56 5.57 2.66
CA SER A 60 -11.35 6.40 1.75
C SER A 60 -12.77 5.88 1.55
N ASP A 61 -13.69 6.77 1.20
CA ASP A 61 -15.09 6.42 0.93
C ASP A 61 -15.21 5.46 -0.27
N GLN A 62 -14.37 5.65 -1.29
CA GLN A 62 -14.32 4.74 -2.44
C GLN A 62 -13.87 3.34 -2.01
N MET A 63 -12.86 3.22 -1.14
CA MET A 63 -12.43 1.91 -0.64
C MET A 63 -13.50 1.26 0.22
N LYS A 64 -14.18 2.02 1.10
CA LYS A 64 -15.30 1.51 1.88
C LYS A 64 -16.41 0.94 0.98
N ALA A 65 -16.84 1.70 -0.03
CA ALA A 65 -17.84 1.24 -0.98
C ALA A 65 -17.37 0.01 -1.78
N LEU A 66 -16.08 -0.08 -2.11
CA LEU A 66 -15.53 -1.25 -2.79
C LEU A 66 -15.52 -2.49 -1.88
N ARG A 67 -15.28 -2.34 -0.57
CA ARG A 67 -15.40 -3.44 0.40
C ARG A 67 -16.84 -3.97 0.51
N ASP A 68 -17.84 -3.09 0.41
CA ASP A 68 -19.24 -3.53 0.38
C ASP A 68 -19.54 -4.39 -0.86
N VAL A 69 -18.95 -4.04 -2.02
CA VAL A 69 -19.04 -4.89 -3.22
C VAL A 69 -18.39 -6.26 -2.98
N TRP A 70 -17.18 -6.28 -2.42
CA TRP A 70 -16.48 -7.53 -2.13
C TRP A 70 -17.27 -8.43 -1.19
N HIS A 71 -17.86 -7.86 -0.15
CA HIS A 71 -18.74 -8.56 0.77
C HIS A 71 -19.93 -9.20 0.07
N ASP A 72 -20.66 -8.45 -0.76
CA ASP A 72 -21.85 -8.97 -1.44
C ASP A 72 -21.51 -10.05 -2.48
N VAL A 73 -20.34 -9.95 -3.12
CA VAL A 73 -19.81 -11.00 -4.02
C VAL A 73 -19.40 -12.25 -3.24
N GLU A 74 -18.76 -12.10 -2.08
CA GLU A 74 -18.40 -13.22 -1.19
C GLU A 74 -19.65 -13.97 -0.73
N TRP A 75 -20.69 -13.25 -0.30
CA TRP A 75 -21.94 -13.86 0.15
C TRP A 75 -22.73 -14.52 -0.98
N TRP A 76 -22.68 -13.97 -2.19
CA TRP A 76 -23.24 -14.68 -3.34
C TRP A 76 -22.47 -15.99 -3.62
N THR A 77 -21.14 -15.94 -3.56
CA THR A 77 -20.29 -17.13 -3.78
C THR A 77 -20.52 -18.21 -2.71
N SER A 78 -20.76 -17.78 -1.47
CA SER A 78 -21.11 -18.65 -0.34
C SER A 78 -22.58 -19.10 -0.32
N MET A 79 -23.38 -18.72 -1.32
CA MET A 79 -24.83 -19.01 -1.45
C MET A 79 -25.73 -18.34 -0.40
N ASP A 80 -25.21 -17.36 0.34
CA ASP A 80 -25.98 -16.55 1.29
C ASP A 80 -26.79 -15.45 0.59
N TYR A 81 -26.32 -14.96 -0.57
CA TYR A 81 -27.01 -13.98 -1.42
C TYR A 81 -27.36 -14.51 -2.82
N SER A 82 -28.40 -13.90 -3.41
CA SER A 82 -28.70 -14.10 -4.83
C SER A 82 -27.69 -13.35 -5.71
N ARG A 83 -27.51 -13.84 -6.94
CA ARG A 83 -26.69 -13.16 -7.95
C ARG A 83 -27.15 -11.73 -8.22
N ASP A 84 -28.47 -11.50 -8.22
CA ASP A 84 -29.05 -10.18 -8.47
C ASP A 84 -28.64 -9.17 -7.39
N LYS A 85 -28.50 -9.62 -6.12
CA LYS A 85 -28.04 -8.77 -5.03
C LYS A 85 -26.57 -8.36 -5.20
N ALA A 86 -25.70 -9.31 -5.51
CA ALA A 86 -24.29 -9.01 -5.82
C ALA A 86 -24.16 -8.08 -7.05
N GLN A 87 -24.96 -8.31 -8.09
CA GLN A 87 -24.97 -7.47 -9.28
C GLN A 87 -25.40 -6.03 -8.96
N ALA A 88 -26.42 -5.85 -8.11
CA ALA A 88 -26.86 -4.53 -7.67
C ALA A 88 -25.75 -3.75 -6.94
N ALA A 89 -24.92 -4.42 -6.12
CA ALA A 89 -23.78 -3.80 -5.46
C ALA A 89 -22.73 -3.30 -6.48
N VAL A 90 -22.40 -4.13 -7.49
CA VAL A 90 -21.47 -3.77 -8.57
C VAL A 90 -21.99 -2.57 -9.37
N ASP A 91 -23.27 -2.58 -9.74
CA ASP A 91 -23.88 -1.50 -10.50
C ASP A 91 -23.99 -0.19 -9.69
N ASN A 92 -24.27 -0.29 -8.39
CA ASN A 92 -24.25 0.84 -7.47
C ASN A 92 -22.86 1.47 -7.38
N TYR A 93 -21.83 0.65 -7.19
CA TYR A 93 -20.44 1.13 -7.15
C TYR A 93 -20.04 1.84 -8.44
N ARG A 94 -20.33 1.24 -9.61
CA ARG A 94 -20.07 1.85 -10.93
C ARG A 94 -20.78 3.20 -11.11
N SER A 95 -21.99 3.33 -10.58
CA SER A 95 -22.80 4.55 -10.77
C SER A 95 -22.33 5.72 -9.88
N ASN A 96 -21.73 5.41 -8.73
CA ASN A 96 -21.33 6.40 -7.73
C ASN A 96 -19.83 6.68 -7.68
N HIS A 97 -18.99 5.84 -8.30
CA HIS A 97 -17.53 5.99 -8.31
C HIS A 97 -17.01 5.90 -9.74
N ASN A 98 -16.60 7.04 -10.29
CA ASN A 98 -15.97 7.13 -11.60
C ASN A 98 -14.44 7.26 -11.47
N GLY A 99 -13.71 6.39 -12.15
CA GLY A 99 -12.25 6.38 -12.20
C GLY A 99 -11.60 5.25 -11.40
N LEU A 100 -10.30 5.04 -11.65
CA LEU A 100 -9.49 4.09 -10.89
C LEU A 100 -9.21 4.65 -9.49
N LEU A 101 -9.02 3.77 -8.51
CA LEU A 101 -8.40 4.14 -7.24
C LEU A 101 -7.08 4.86 -7.55
N SER A 102 -6.98 6.14 -7.23
CA SER A 102 -5.75 6.90 -7.44
C SER A 102 -4.77 6.57 -6.30
N TRP A 103 -3.95 5.55 -6.49
CA TRP A 103 -2.92 5.14 -5.51
C TRP A 103 -1.50 5.53 -5.90
N ALA A 104 -1.29 6.24 -7.02
CA ALA A 104 0.04 6.66 -7.46
C ALA A 104 0.04 8.04 -8.12
N PRO A 105 1.11 8.84 -7.94
CA PRO A 105 1.41 9.93 -8.85
C PRO A 105 1.69 9.32 -10.23
N LEU A 106 0.95 9.75 -11.25
CA LEU A 106 1.21 9.41 -12.65
C LEU A 106 2.66 9.77 -13.00
N SER A 107 3.51 8.75 -13.16
CA SER A 107 4.82 8.77 -13.83
C SER A 107 5.68 10.04 -13.68
N GLY A 108 6.60 10.03 -12.71
CA GLY A 108 7.79 10.89 -12.73
C GLY A 108 8.96 10.17 -13.43
N ASN A 109 9.30 10.63 -14.64
CA ASN A 109 10.49 10.33 -15.44
C ASN A 109 11.60 9.48 -14.77
N ALA A 110 11.72 8.21 -15.17
CA ALA A 110 13.01 7.52 -15.18
C ALA A 110 13.71 7.86 -16.51
N THR A 111 14.26 9.07 -16.61
CA THR A 111 15.22 9.38 -17.66
C THR A 111 16.50 8.59 -17.42
N HIS A 112 16.86 7.80 -18.43
CA HIS A 112 18.21 7.34 -18.78
C HIS A 112 19.35 7.79 -17.85
N ASP A 113 19.92 6.83 -17.13
CA ASP A 113 21.37 6.83 -16.90
C ASP A 113 21.93 5.62 -17.64
N LYS A 114 22.47 5.92 -18.83
CA LYS A 114 23.28 4.98 -19.59
C LYS A 114 24.58 4.74 -18.84
N GLU A 115 25.01 3.49 -18.91
CA GLU A 115 26.35 3.00 -18.62
C GLU A 115 27.43 4.03 -18.98
N THR A 116 28.30 4.34 -18.01
CA THR A 116 29.66 4.75 -18.31
C THR A 116 30.58 3.63 -17.84
N ALA A 117 31.03 2.83 -18.81
CA ALA A 117 32.32 2.15 -18.76
C ALA A 117 33.43 3.13 -19.14
#